data_AF-A0A3A4PV85-F1
#
_entry.id   AF-A0A3A4PV85-F1
#
_cell.length_a   1.000
_cell.length_b   1.000
_cell.length_c   1.000
_cell.angle_alpha   90.00
_cell.angle_beta   90.00
_cell.angle_gamma   90.00
#
_symmetry.space_group_name_H-M   'P 1'
#
loop_
_entity.id
_entity.type
_entity.pdbx_description
1 polymer ?
#
loop_
_entity_poly.entity_id
_entity_poly.type
_entity_poly.pdbx_seq_one_letter_code
_entity_poly.pdbx_strand_id
1 'polypeptide(L)'
;MAVLVAAGWGLLGIVAAPAEAQPYVLIDLGTFGGAEAVPAGINEKGEVTGYARDEMGNARAFVWHEGVLRSILPDYVGGGNDINDAGHICGWYGGPFFWDKRHLVDIGHPPSAAWAMNNNDEVVGWTDEEGHLTTTAYLWKDGEFQKLGTLGGAQSITARALPATQPKNTACTRRPPGVLAKKTRFCTFA
;
A
#
# COMPACT_ATOMS: atom_id res chain seq x y z
N MET A 1 -55.49 44.89 14.56
CA MET A 1 -56.28 43.75 15.07
C MET A 1 -55.47 42.50 14.82
N ALA A 2 -55.08 41.81 15.90
CA ALA A 2 -54.39 40.54 15.84
C ALA A 2 -55.40 39.42 15.53
N VAL A 3 -55.04 38.50 14.63
CA VAL A 3 -55.60 37.15 14.62
C VAL A 3 -54.43 36.19 14.42
N LEU A 4 -54.08 35.54 15.52
CA LEU A 4 -53.25 34.34 15.57
C LEU A 4 -54.07 33.15 15.07
N VAL A 5 -53.50 32.33 14.18
CA VAL A 5 -53.95 30.95 13.99
C VAL A 5 -52.72 30.06 14.14
N ALA A 6 -52.68 29.32 15.25
CA ALA A 6 -51.71 28.28 15.51
C ALA A 6 -52.07 27.05 14.67
N ALA A 7 -51.08 26.42 14.04
CA ALA A 7 -51.23 25.11 13.43
C ALA A 7 -50.08 24.19 13.89
N GLY A 8 -50.43 23.27 14.77
CA GLY A 8 -49.88 21.93 14.96
C GLY A 8 -48.36 21.76 14.96
N TRP A 9 -47.77 21.60 16.14
CA TRP A 9 -46.49 20.93 16.29
C TRP A 9 -46.74 19.43 16.10
N GLY A 10 -46.63 18.96 14.87
CA GLY A 10 -46.55 17.53 14.58
C GLY A 10 -45.22 17.01 15.14
N LEU A 11 -45.30 16.10 16.11
CA LEU A 11 -44.19 15.24 16.49
C LEU A 11 -43.73 14.48 15.23
N LEU A 12 -42.67 14.97 14.57
CA LEU A 12 -41.88 14.14 13.68
C LEU A 12 -41.22 13.07 14.53
N GLY A 13 -41.85 11.89 14.58
CA GLY A 13 -41.17 10.69 15.04
C GLY A 13 -39.97 10.46 14.14
N ILE A 14 -38.77 10.68 14.68
CA ILE A 14 -37.54 10.19 14.06
C ILE A 14 -37.60 8.68 14.19
N VAL A 15 -38.08 8.00 13.15
CA VAL A 15 -37.88 6.57 13.02
C VAL A 15 -36.42 6.40 12.65
N ALA A 16 -35.62 5.81 13.54
CA ALA A 16 -34.29 5.37 13.18
C ALA A 16 -34.43 4.36 12.04
N ALA A 17 -33.89 4.68 10.85
CA ALA A 17 -33.77 3.68 9.81
C ALA A 17 -32.96 2.51 10.38
N PRO A 18 -33.35 1.25 10.12
CA PRO A 18 -32.54 0.11 10.53
C PRO A 18 -31.13 0.29 9.96
N ALA A 19 -30.12 0.13 10.81
CA ALA A 19 -28.74 0.09 10.35
C ALA A 19 -28.58 -1.17 9.49
N GLU A 20 -28.70 -1.00 8.17
CA GLU A 20 -28.50 -2.08 7.21
C GLU A 20 -27.00 -2.37 7.12
N ALA A 21 -26.62 -3.58 7.53
CA ALA A 21 -25.24 -4.02 7.43
C ALA A 21 -24.88 -4.09 5.94
N GLN A 22 -23.83 -3.37 5.55
CA GLN A 22 -23.31 -3.43 4.19
C GLN A 22 -22.92 -4.89 3.88
N PRO A 23 -23.52 -5.55 2.87
CA PRO A 23 -23.11 -6.89 2.49
C PRO A 23 -21.68 -6.82 1.96
N TYR A 24 -20.78 -7.58 2.57
CA TYR A 24 -19.42 -7.75 2.05
C TYR A 24 -19.30 -9.13 1.41
N VAL A 25 -18.60 -9.19 0.28
CA VAL A 25 -18.26 -10.44 -0.40
C VAL A 25 -16.81 -10.74 -0.10
N LEU A 26 -16.55 -11.92 0.46
CA LEU A 26 -15.19 -12.42 0.60
C LEU A 26 -14.78 -13.03 -0.74
N ILE A 27 -13.72 -12.48 -1.33
CA ILE A 27 -13.12 -12.99 -2.56
C ILE A 27 -11.89 -13.78 -2.18
N ASP A 28 -11.86 -15.05 -2.57
CA ASP A 28 -10.65 -15.87 -2.48
C ASP A 28 -9.72 -15.50 -3.64
N LEU A 29 -8.50 -15.05 -3.30
CA LEU A 29 -7.47 -14.73 -4.27
C LEU A 29 -6.75 -15.99 -4.79
N GLY A 30 -6.85 -17.10 -4.05
CA GLY A 30 -6.07 -18.31 -4.28
C GLY A 30 -4.61 -18.19 -3.85
N THR A 31 -3.85 -19.26 -4.11
CA THR A 31 -2.40 -19.33 -3.92
C THR A 31 -1.75 -19.98 -5.15
N PHE A 32 -0.42 -20.07 -5.20
CA PHE A 32 0.29 -20.85 -6.23
C PHE A 32 0.50 -22.31 -5.80
N GLY A 33 -0.47 -22.88 -5.06
CA GLY A 33 -0.38 -24.21 -4.47
C GLY A 33 0.20 -24.22 -3.04
N GLY A 34 0.60 -23.07 -2.50
CA GLY A 34 1.10 -22.93 -1.14
C GLY A 34 0.03 -22.59 -0.10
N ALA A 35 0.49 -22.37 1.14
CA ALA A 35 -0.37 -22.26 2.32
C ALA A 35 -1.12 -20.93 2.49
N GLU A 36 -0.67 -19.84 1.86
CA GLU A 36 -1.26 -18.52 2.05
C GLU A 36 -1.04 -17.57 0.87
N ALA A 37 -1.92 -16.57 0.77
CA ALA A 37 -1.71 -15.34 0.02
C ALA A 37 -1.96 -14.14 0.93
N VAL A 38 -1.10 -13.14 0.83
CA VAL A 38 -1.15 -11.91 1.62
C VAL A 38 -1.23 -10.73 0.66
N PRO A 39 -2.43 -10.16 0.45
CA PRO A 39 -2.60 -8.95 -0.34
C PRO A 39 -2.03 -7.74 0.42
N ALA A 40 -1.43 -6.81 -0.33
CA ALA A 40 -0.78 -5.62 0.20
C ALA A 40 -1.34 -4.31 -0.40
N GLY A 41 -1.75 -4.34 -1.67
CA GLY A 41 -2.29 -3.17 -2.37
C GLY A 41 -3.45 -3.53 -3.30
N ILE A 42 -4.32 -2.57 -3.54
CA ILE A 42 -5.44 -2.66 -4.50
C ILE A 42 -5.60 -1.30 -5.19
N ASN A 43 -5.89 -1.30 -6.49
CA ASN A 43 -6.17 -0.08 -7.24
C ASN A 43 -7.67 0.08 -7.58
N GLU A 44 -8.04 1.21 -8.18
CA GLU A 44 -9.45 1.53 -8.53
C GLU A 44 -10.06 0.56 -9.57
N LYS A 45 -9.24 -0.21 -10.27
CA LYS A 45 -9.68 -1.26 -11.21
C LYS A 45 -9.92 -2.60 -10.52
N GLY A 46 -9.68 -2.69 -9.21
CA GLY A 46 -9.76 -3.95 -8.46
C GLY A 46 -8.61 -4.90 -8.78
N GLU A 47 -7.50 -4.42 -9.35
CA GLU A 47 -6.26 -5.20 -9.42
C GLU A 47 -5.62 -5.20 -8.03
N VAL A 48 -5.29 -6.38 -7.50
CA VAL A 48 -4.69 -6.58 -6.18
C VAL A 48 -3.26 -7.06 -6.33
N THR A 49 -2.32 -6.50 -5.57
CA THR A 49 -0.93 -6.96 -5.48
C THR A 49 -0.62 -7.51 -4.09
N GLY A 50 0.41 -8.33 -3.97
CA GLY A 50 0.86 -8.92 -2.72
C GLY A 50 1.91 -10.00 -2.94
N TYR A 51 1.95 -10.96 -2.02
CA TYR A 51 2.67 -12.21 -2.23
C TYR A 51 1.78 -13.43 -1.95
N ALA A 52 1.97 -14.50 -2.70
CA ALA A 52 1.33 -15.79 -2.49
C ALA A 52 2.39 -16.89 -2.45
N ARG A 53 2.17 -17.90 -1.61
CA ARG A 53 3.10 -19.03 -1.52
C ARG A 53 2.87 -20.02 -2.65
N ASP A 54 3.96 -20.52 -3.22
CA ASP A 54 3.95 -21.70 -4.09
C ASP A 54 4.02 -23.01 -3.27
N GLU A 55 3.94 -24.14 -3.95
CA GLU A 55 4.03 -25.49 -3.34
C GLU A 55 5.33 -25.72 -2.55
N MET A 56 6.41 -25.02 -2.93
CA MET A 56 7.70 -25.07 -2.24
C MET A 56 7.77 -24.09 -1.06
N GLY A 57 6.72 -23.31 -0.82
CA GLY A 57 6.64 -22.31 0.25
C GLY A 57 7.28 -20.96 -0.08
N ASN A 58 7.77 -20.76 -1.30
CA ASN A 58 8.39 -19.51 -1.72
C ASN A 58 7.32 -18.42 -1.88
N ALA A 59 7.63 -17.21 -1.41
CA ALA A 59 6.78 -16.05 -1.65
C ALA A 59 6.93 -15.59 -3.11
N ARG A 60 5.82 -15.53 -3.84
CA ARG A 60 5.77 -15.04 -5.22
C ARG A 60 4.97 -13.75 -5.27
N ALA A 61 5.59 -12.68 -5.77
CA ALA A 61 4.89 -11.44 -6.04
C ALA A 61 3.78 -11.69 -7.05
N PHE A 62 2.56 -11.23 -6.78
CA PHE A 62 1.43 -11.47 -7.67
C PHE A 62 0.71 -10.19 -8.08
N VAL A 63 -0.03 -10.30 -9.18
CA VAL A 63 -1.20 -9.48 -9.47
C VAL A 63 -2.42 -10.41 -9.58
N TRP A 64 -3.50 -10.03 -8.91
CA TRP A 64 -4.80 -10.68 -9.01
C TRP A 64 -5.78 -9.72 -9.66
N HIS A 65 -6.55 -10.20 -10.63
CA HIS A 65 -7.60 -9.43 -11.27
C HIS A 65 -8.67 -10.37 -11.81
N GLU A 66 -9.94 -10.06 -11.55
CA GLU A 66 -11.11 -10.80 -12.06
C GLU A 66 -11.01 -12.34 -11.87
N GLY A 67 -10.57 -12.78 -10.68
CA GLY A 67 -10.47 -14.20 -10.34
C GLY A 67 -9.19 -14.89 -10.80
N VAL A 68 -8.27 -14.16 -11.44
CA VAL A 68 -7.02 -14.73 -11.96
C VAL A 68 -5.83 -14.25 -11.13
N LEU A 69 -5.20 -15.17 -10.40
CA LEU A 69 -3.92 -14.95 -9.71
C LEU A 69 -2.75 -15.22 -10.67
N ARG A 70 -1.86 -14.24 -10.85
CA ARG A 70 -0.67 -14.37 -11.70
C ARG A 70 0.58 -13.91 -10.98
N SER A 71 1.65 -14.69 -11.05
CA SER A 71 2.97 -14.24 -10.59
C SER A 71 3.53 -13.19 -11.56
N ILE A 72 3.98 -12.05 -11.02
CA ILE A 72 4.62 -10.99 -11.80
C ILE A 72 6.14 -11.17 -11.89
N LEU A 73 6.71 -12.01 -11.02
CA LEU A 73 8.14 -12.34 -10.94
C LEU A 73 8.31 -13.84 -10.68
N PRO A 74 8.01 -14.72 -11.65
CA PRO A 74 7.96 -16.17 -11.45
C PRO A 74 9.30 -16.78 -11.01
N ASP A 75 10.41 -16.21 -11.47
CA ASP A 75 11.75 -16.73 -11.18
C ASP A 75 12.33 -16.23 -9.85
N TYR A 76 11.64 -15.29 -9.18
CA TYR A 76 12.15 -14.63 -7.97
C TYR A 76 11.27 -14.88 -6.76
N VAL A 77 11.89 -14.86 -5.58
CA VAL A 77 11.18 -14.80 -4.31
C VAL A 77 10.95 -13.33 -3.98
N GLY A 78 9.70 -12.94 -3.76
CA GLY A 78 9.35 -11.53 -3.60
C GLY A 78 7.90 -11.27 -3.24
N GLY A 79 7.57 -9.99 -3.14
CA GLY A 79 6.21 -9.50 -2.91
C GLY A 79 6.01 -8.08 -3.44
N GLY A 80 4.82 -7.82 -3.97
CA GLY A 80 4.38 -6.46 -4.27
C GLY A 80 3.85 -5.78 -3.00
N ASN A 81 4.28 -4.55 -2.74
CA ASN A 81 3.90 -3.77 -1.55
C ASN A 81 2.82 -2.73 -1.86
N ASP A 82 2.82 -2.15 -3.06
CA ASP A 82 1.81 -1.18 -3.49
C ASP A 82 1.57 -1.29 -5.01
N ILE A 83 0.40 -0.83 -5.44
CA ILE A 83 -0.05 -0.81 -6.84
C ILE A 83 -0.73 0.53 -7.13
N ASN A 84 -0.47 1.11 -8.30
CA ASN A 84 -1.14 2.33 -8.75
C ASN A 84 -2.28 2.05 -9.75
N ASP A 85 -3.02 3.08 -10.16
CA ASP A 85 -4.18 2.91 -11.06
C ASP A 85 -3.81 2.53 -12.50
N ALA A 86 -2.55 2.70 -12.91
CA ALA A 86 -2.04 2.11 -14.15
C ALA A 86 -1.83 0.58 -14.01
N GLY A 87 -1.76 0.09 -12.78
CA GLY A 87 -1.45 -1.29 -12.38
C GLY A 87 0.05 -1.56 -12.37
N HIS A 88 0.87 -0.52 -12.24
CA HIS A 88 2.29 -0.65 -11.94
C HIS A 88 2.46 -0.97 -10.47
N ILE A 89 3.46 -1.79 -10.15
CA ILE A 89 3.64 -2.37 -8.81
C ILE A 89 5.04 -2.05 -8.32
N CYS A 90 5.16 -1.62 -7.08
CA CYS A 90 6.45 -1.55 -6.39
C CYS A 90 6.53 -2.63 -5.29
N GLY A 91 7.73 -3.14 -5.02
CA GLY A 91 7.89 -4.21 -4.04
C GLY A 91 9.33 -4.64 -3.78
N TRP A 92 9.52 -5.91 -3.45
CA TRP A 92 10.83 -6.51 -3.16
C TRP A 92 11.00 -7.89 -3.81
N TYR A 93 12.23 -8.22 -4.23
CA TYR A 93 12.58 -9.54 -4.80
C TYR A 93 14.04 -9.98 -4.54
N GLY A 94 14.69 -9.37 -3.55
CA GLY A 94 16.15 -9.38 -3.34
C GLY A 94 16.72 -7.95 -3.28
N GLY A 95 15.99 -7.01 -3.88
CA GLY A 95 16.11 -5.56 -3.74
C GLY A 95 14.75 -4.91 -4.02
N PRO A 96 14.64 -3.56 -3.94
CA PRO A 96 13.40 -2.86 -4.27
C PRO A 96 13.16 -2.91 -5.78
N PHE A 97 11.91 -3.11 -6.18
CA PHE A 97 11.53 -3.08 -7.59
C PHE A 97 10.39 -2.14 -7.91
N PHE A 98 10.35 -1.76 -9.18
CA PHE A 98 9.19 -1.24 -9.88
C PHE A 98 8.87 -2.16 -11.07
N TRP A 99 7.59 -2.44 -11.31
CA TRP A 99 7.12 -3.31 -12.38
C TRP A 99 6.01 -2.62 -13.17
N ASP A 100 6.21 -2.45 -14.48
CA ASP A 100 5.33 -1.66 -15.35
C ASP A 100 4.35 -2.52 -16.20
N LYS A 101 4.05 -3.72 -15.72
CA LYS A 101 3.34 -4.80 -16.44
C LYS A 101 4.18 -5.59 -17.46
N ARG A 102 5.36 -5.11 -17.84
CA ARG A 102 6.21 -5.75 -18.86
C ARG A 102 7.65 -5.88 -18.42
N HIS A 103 8.18 -4.87 -17.77
CA HIS A 103 9.56 -4.72 -17.36
C HIS A 103 9.64 -4.70 -15.84
N LEU A 104 10.57 -5.50 -15.34
CA LEU A 104 11.09 -5.37 -13.99
C LEU A 104 12.20 -4.31 -14.02
N VAL A 105 12.03 -3.25 -13.25
CA VAL A 105 13.06 -2.25 -12.99
C VAL A 105 13.57 -2.47 -11.58
N ASP A 106 14.86 -2.77 -11.46
CA ASP A 106 15.55 -2.74 -10.18
C ASP A 106 15.76 -1.29 -9.76
N ILE A 107 15.18 -0.89 -8.63
CA ILE A 107 15.30 0.47 -8.08
C ILE A 107 16.67 0.65 -7.40
N GLY A 108 17.34 -0.43 -7.02
CA GLY A 108 18.71 -0.45 -6.52
C GLY A 108 18.89 -0.43 -4.98
N HIS A 109 20.14 -0.70 -4.59
CA HIS A 109 20.78 -0.61 -3.26
C HIS A 109 20.21 -1.50 -2.13
N PRO A 110 20.75 -2.72 -1.91
CA PRO A 110 20.43 -3.53 -0.74
C PRO A 110 21.02 -2.97 0.58
N PRO A 111 20.32 -3.13 1.71
CA PRO A 111 18.93 -3.59 1.81
C PRO A 111 17.98 -2.39 1.65
N SER A 112 17.15 -2.43 0.61
CA SER A 112 16.09 -1.43 0.39
C SER A 112 14.77 -2.10 0.09
N ALA A 113 13.68 -1.48 0.55
CA ALA A 113 12.33 -1.89 0.18
C ALA A 113 11.59 -0.71 -0.44
N ALA A 114 10.90 -0.94 -1.55
CA ALA A 114 9.91 -0.01 -2.10
C ALA A 114 8.60 -0.20 -1.35
N TRP A 115 8.13 0.83 -0.65
CA TRP A 115 7.03 0.70 0.30
C TRP A 115 5.70 1.19 -0.25
N ALA A 116 5.72 2.31 -0.95
CA ALA A 116 4.52 2.94 -1.47
C ALA A 116 4.82 3.64 -2.79
N MET A 117 3.79 3.82 -3.60
CA MET A 117 3.87 4.57 -4.84
C MET A 117 2.64 5.43 -5.06
N ASN A 118 2.77 6.42 -5.94
CA ASN A 118 1.64 7.20 -6.42
C ASN A 118 1.28 6.86 -7.88
N ASN A 119 0.24 7.51 -8.40
CA ASN A 119 -0.24 7.34 -9.77
C ASN A 119 0.66 7.97 -10.85
N ASN A 120 1.76 8.63 -10.44
CA ASN A 120 2.76 9.20 -11.35
C ASN A 120 4.04 8.34 -11.40
N ASP A 121 3.97 7.08 -10.97
CA ASP A 121 5.11 6.15 -10.90
C ASP A 121 6.26 6.63 -10.00
N GLU A 122 5.96 7.48 -9.02
CA GLU A 122 6.91 7.87 -8.00
C GLU A 122 6.84 6.86 -6.85
N VAL A 123 7.97 6.24 -6.55
CA VAL A 123 8.09 5.19 -5.54
C VAL A 123 8.88 5.75 -4.36
N VAL A 124 8.38 5.53 -3.15
CA VAL A 124 9.07 5.87 -1.91
C VAL A 124 9.41 4.61 -1.13
N GLY A 125 10.54 4.66 -0.45
CA GLY A 125 11.00 3.55 0.35
C GLY A 125 12.11 3.94 1.30
N TRP A 126 12.79 2.92 1.79
CA TRP A 126 13.93 3.09 2.69
C TRP A 126 15.09 2.19 2.25
N THR A 127 16.31 2.63 2.55
CA THR A 127 17.57 1.89 2.41
C THR A 127 18.23 1.78 3.78
N ASP A 128 18.80 0.63 4.13
CA ASP A 128 19.89 0.60 5.10
C ASP A 128 21.21 0.81 4.35
N GLU A 129 22.16 1.48 4.99
CA GLU A 129 23.51 1.60 4.49
C GLU A 129 24.38 0.60 5.27
N GLU A 130 25.09 -0.29 4.57
CA GLU A 130 26.02 -1.22 5.20
C GLU A 130 26.99 -0.47 6.13
N GLY A 131 27.03 -0.86 7.41
CA GLY A 131 27.90 -0.26 8.41
C GLY A 131 27.31 0.93 9.19
N HIS A 132 26.10 1.39 8.88
CA HIS A 132 25.44 2.46 9.64
C HIS A 132 24.04 2.05 10.12
N LEU A 133 23.72 2.36 11.39
CA LEU A 133 22.38 2.15 11.99
C LEU A 133 21.30 3.10 11.42
N THR A 134 21.55 3.70 10.25
CA THR A 134 20.77 4.78 9.68
C THR A 134 19.98 4.29 8.48
N THR A 135 18.72 3.93 8.71
CA THR A 135 17.73 3.78 7.65
C THR A 135 17.43 5.16 7.05
N THR A 136 17.64 5.33 5.74
CA THR A 136 17.32 6.59 5.03
C THR A 136 16.16 6.41 4.06
N ALA A 137 15.25 7.38 4.05
CA ALA A 137 14.19 7.48 3.06
C ALA A 137 14.74 7.77 1.65
N TYR A 138 14.14 7.19 0.62
CA TYR A 138 14.40 7.55 -0.77
C TYR A 138 13.12 7.83 -1.54
N LEU A 139 13.28 8.58 -2.63
CA LEU A 139 12.33 8.74 -3.73
C LEU A 139 12.98 8.14 -4.98
N TRP A 140 12.23 7.31 -5.69
CA TRP A 140 12.56 6.87 -7.03
C TRP A 140 11.54 7.45 -8.01
N LYS A 141 12.04 8.01 -9.10
CA LYS A 141 11.23 8.63 -10.15
C LYS A 141 12.00 8.60 -11.46
N ASP A 142 11.33 8.24 -12.55
CA ASP A 142 11.90 8.30 -13.91
C ASP A 142 13.26 7.56 -14.05
N GLY A 143 13.45 6.47 -13.30
CA GLY A 143 14.71 5.70 -13.29
C GLY A 143 15.79 6.25 -12.36
N GLU A 144 15.56 7.39 -11.72
CA GLU A 144 16.53 8.05 -10.83
C GLU A 144 16.22 7.78 -9.35
N PHE A 145 17.27 7.46 -8.59
CA PHE A 145 17.21 7.28 -7.14
C PHE A 145 17.67 8.57 -6.44
N GLN A 146 16.80 9.11 -5.59
CA GLN A 146 17.08 10.29 -4.78
C GLN A 146 16.98 9.95 -3.29
N LYS A 147 18.11 10.03 -2.58
CA LYS A 147 18.15 9.96 -1.11
C LYS A 147 17.50 11.22 -0.53
N LEU A 148 16.48 11.06 0.31
CA LEU A 148 15.77 12.18 0.95
C LEU A 148 16.40 12.62 2.28
N GLY A 149 17.50 11.99 2.69
CA GLY A 149 18.23 12.28 3.92
C GLY A 149 17.43 11.93 5.18
N THR A 150 18.06 12.19 6.33
CA THR A 150 17.38 12.25 7.62
C THR A 150 17.24 13.73 7.98
N LEU A 151 16.09 14.18 8.49
CA LEU A 151 15.89 15.57 8.93
C LEU A 151 16.67 15.87 10.24
N GLY A 152 17.97 15.55 10.29
CA GLY A 152 18.86 15.72 11.43
C GLY A 152 18.81 14.62 12.50
N GLY A 153 18.28 13.42 12.18
CA GLY A 153 18.15 12.28 13.11
C GLY A 153 18.84 11.00 12.63
N ALA A 154 18.95 9.99 13.52
CA ALA A 154 19.57 8.71 13.18
C ALA A 154 18.70 7.81 12.27
N GLN A 155 17.42 8.15 12.03
CA GLN A 155 16.51 7.38 11.19
C GLN A 155 15.52 8.29 10.45
N SER A 156 15.12 7.88 9.25
CA SER A 156 13.99 8.47 8.51
C SER A 156 13.18 7.34 7.85
N ILE A 157 11.88 7.28 8.10
CA ILE A 157 10.96 6.36 7.41
C ILE A 157 9.94 7.18 6.62
N THR A 158 9.62 6.75 5.41
CA THR A 158 8.58 7.37 4.60
C THR A 158 7.21 6.92 5.11
N ALA A 159 6.30 7.85 5.37
CA ALA A 159 4.87 7.51 5.37
C ALA A 159 4.31 7.81 3.99
N ARG A 160 3.59 6.82 3.48
CA ARG A 160 2.39 6.97 2.64
C ARG A 160 2.45 8.13 1.63
N ALA A 161 2.73 7.81 0.38
CA ALA A 161 2.43 8.72 -0.73
C ALA A 161 0.90 8.91 -0.85
N LEU A 162 0.38 10.12 -0.63
CA LEU A 162 -1.00 10.57 -0.95
C LEU A 162 -1.07 12.11 -0.99
N PRO A 163 -1.98 12.76 -1.78
CA PRO A 163 -2.67 12.34 -3.01
C PRO A 163 -2.78 13.49 -4.07
N ALA A 164 -3.63 13.35 -5.11
CA ALA A 164 -4.41 14.51 -5.58
C ALA A 164 -5.85 14.48 -5.01
N THR A 165 -6.63 13.38 -5.05
CA THR A 165 -8.06 13.47 -4.64
C THR A 165 -8.81 12.19 -4.16
N GLN A 166 -8.22 11.09 -3.66
CA GLN A 166 -9.04 9.92 -3.20
C GLN A 166 -8.53 9.18 -1.93
N PRO A 167 -9.44 8.56 -1.14
CA PRO A 167 -9.14 7.90 0.14
C PRO A 167 -8.67 6.44 -0.04
N LYS A 168 -7.38 6.15 0.16
CA LYS A 168 -6.90 4.75 0.24
C LYS A 168 -7.30 4.12 1.60
N ASN A 169 -8.23 3.17 1.61
CA ASN A 169 -8.68 2.39 2.78
C ASN A 169 -7.71 1.23 3.14
N THR A 170 -6.40 1.47 3.15
CA THR A 170 -5.39 0.43 3.42
C THR A 170 -4.95 0.46 4.89
N ALA A 171 -5.43 -0.50 5.68
CA ALA A 171 -4.98 -0.72 7.05
C ALA A 171 -3.53 -1.29 7.05
N CYS A 172 -2.55 -0.44 7.33
CA CYS A 172 -1.14 -0.85 7.46
C CYS A 172 -0.87 -1.29 8.91
N THR A 173 -1.08 -2.56 9.24
CA THR A 173 -0.76 -3.12 10.56
C THR A 173 0.28 -4.24 10.47
N ARG A 174 1.56 -3.93 10.25
CA ARG A 174 2.68 -4.73 10.79
C ARG A 174 3.89 -3.84 11.07
N ARG A 175 4.18 -3.68 12.36
CA ARG A 175 5.40 -3.10 12.93
C ARG A 175 6.55 -4.11 12.75
N PRO A 176 7.77 -3.71 12.36
CA PRO A 176 8.91 -4.62 12.38
C PRO A 176 9.22 -5.06 13.83
N PRO A 177 9.64 -6.32 14.07
CA PRO A 177 10.13 -6.74 15.37
C PRO A 177 11.42 -5.95 15.71
N GLY A 178 11.48 -5.32 16.90
CA GLY A 178 12.72 -4.75 17.45
C GLY A 178 12.85 -3.22 17.51
N VAL A 179 11.89 -2.44 17.02
CA VAL A 179 12.01 -0.95 17.04
C VAL A 179 11.47 -0.35 18.34
N LEU A 180 12.38 0.05 19.25
CA LEU A 180 12.06 0.88 20.42
C LEU A 180 11.70 2.30 19.96
N ALA A 181 10.49 2.74 20.32
CA ALA A 181 9.92 4.00 19.89
C ALA A 181 10.68 5.21 20.45
N LYS A 182 11.34 5.98 19.58
CA LYS A 182 11.62 7.40 19.84
C LYS A 182 11.38 8.23 18.58
N LYS A 183 10.21 8.89 18.55
CA LYS A 183 9.77 9.95 17.63
C LYS A 183 9.96 9.66 16.12
N THR A 184 9.08 8.85 15.58
CA THR A 184 8.77 8.82 14.14
C THR A 184 7.98 10.08 13.77
N ARG A 185 8.48 10.92 12.86
CA ARG A 185 7.68 11.97 12.22
C ARG A 185 7.60 11.68 10.72
N PHE A 186 6.39 11.80 10.20
CA PHE A 186 6.01 11.45 8.84
C PHE A 186 6.19 12.66 7.91
N CYS A 187 6.80 12.45 6.74
CA CYS A 187 6.71 13.40 5.63
C CYS A 187 5.42 13.11 4.87
N THR A 188 4.42 13.98 4.99
CA THR A 188 3.26 14.03 4.09
C THR A 188 3.53 15.09 3.03
N PHE A 189 3.48 14.72 1.76
CA PHE A 189 3.47 15.70 0.66
C PHE A 189 2.01 16.03 0.30
N ALA A 190 1.75 17.31 0.09
CA ALA A 190 0.42 17.88 -0.19
C ALA A 190 0.07 17.84 -1.68
#